data_AF-H6QV16-F1
#
_entry.id   AF-H6QV16-F1
#
_cell.length_a   1.000
_cell.length_b   1.000
_cell.length_c   1.000
_cell.angle_alpha   90.00
_cell.angle_beta   90.00
_cell.angle_gamma   90.00
#
_symmetry.space_group_name_H-M   'P 1'
#
loop_
_entity.id
_entity.type
_entity.pdbx_description
1 polymer ?
#
loop_
_entity_poly.entity_id
_entity_poly.type
_entity_poly.pdbx_seq_one_letter_code
_entity_poly.pdbx_strand_id
1 'polypeptide(L)'
;MYPIQPVNTSAHPKAPKLRNASEACVQARKLRNVPEIPSSPMHCINKVLPKEADSDAKALLEPASPCGADFYQLGKTACQPLKTYAYQNLYDWIARLFSRPGIEASLETIANLASEPFDPAFEATDIHHLMMWKQFLGPDGSQYTKNPDKLTFGIFMDGINPYGNKQSGKHASITFMVMPSLEQINWILRPIVEQLKVLWDTGLVLSQTHLKPQGRRIRAAILPFFANLPALRCALGFPGPTSTRMCSYCLLTKDEITNLKPETWPPRNLADHKEWVIKS
;
A
#
# COMPACT_ATOMS: atom_id res chain seq x y z
N MET A 1 -1.61 58.74 43.28
CA MET A 1 -2.25 57.40 43.29
C MET A 1 -3.14 57.35 42.04
N TYR A 2 -2.83 56.46 41.10
CA TYR A 2 -3.35 56.50 39.72
C TYR A 2 -4.88 56.35 39.65
N PRO A 3 -5.56 57.07 38.72
CA PRO A 3 -6.99 56.93 38.51
C PRO A 3 -7.33 55.69 37.67
N ILE A 4 -8.43 55.03 38.03
CA ILE A 4 -9.02 53.90 37.31
C ILE A 4 -9.72 54.44 36.05
N GLN A 5 -9.34 53.95 34.86
CA GLN A 5 -10.07 54.24 33.63
C GLN A 5 -11.18 53.20 33.38
N PRO A 6 -12.32 53.60 32.79
CA PRO A 6 -13.43 52.71 32.50
C PRO A 6 -13.11 51.73 31.37
N VAL A 7 -13.62 50.50 31.52
CA VAL A 7 -13.50 49.41 30.55
C VAL A 7 -14.21 49.80 29.26
N ASN A 8 -13.45 49.93 28.18
CA ASN A 8 -13.95 50.12 26.84
C ASN A 8 -14.50 48.78 26.32
N THR A 9 -15.81 48.65 26.13
CA THR A 9 -16.42 47.49 25.48
C THR A 9 -16.09 47.53 23.99
N SER A 10 -14.91 47.04 23.60
CA SER A 10 -14.55 46.87 22.20
C SER A 10 -15.32 45.69 21.63
N ALA A 11 -16.05 45.97 20.55
CA ALA A 11 -16.80 45.03 19.74
C ALA A 11 -16.09 43.68 19.55
N HIS A 12 -16.83 42.59 19.78
CA HIS A 12 -16.44 41.29 19.23
C HIS A 12 -16.29 41.45 17.71
N PRO A 13 -15.14 41.07 17.11
CA PRO A 13 -15.02 41.05 15.66
C PRO A 13 -16.07 40.08 15.12
N LYS A 14 -17.01 40.59 14.31
CA LYS A 14 -17.95 39.75 13.58
C LYS A 14 -17.13 38.73 12.78
N ALA A 15 -17.45 37.45 12.94
CA ALA A 15 -16.80 36.38 12.21
C ALA A 15 -16.85 36.70 10.70
N PRO A 16 -15.74 36.55 9.97
CA PRO A 16 -15.72 36.83 8.53
C PRO A 16 -16.75 35.95 7.83
N LYS A 17 -17.55 36.55 6.94
CA LYS A 17 -18.47 35.80 6.06
C LYS A 17 -17.63 34.90 5.16
N LEU A 18 -17.73 33.59 5.38
CA LEU A 18 -17.05 32.56 4.60
C LEU A 18 -17.65 32.57 3.18
N ARG A 19 -16.80 32.67 2.15
CA ARG A 19 -17.24 32.84 0.76
C ARG A 19 -17.62 31.52 0.09
N ASN A 20 -17.18 30.38 0.63
CA ASN A 20 -17.49 29.04 0.12
C ASN A 20 -17.37 27.95 1.21
N ALA A 21 -17.84 26.74 0.89
CA ALA A 21 -17.87 25.59 1.80
C ALA A 21 -16.45 25.15 2.25
N SER A 22 -15.45 25.32 1.39
CA SER A 22 -14.07 24.97 1.67
C SER A 22 -13.39 25.90 2.66
N GLU A 23 -13.58 27.22 2.56
CA GLU A 23 -13.15 28.19 3.59
C GLU A 23 -13.81 27.87 4.94
N ALA A 24 -15.10 27.52 4.92
CA ALA A 24 -15.83 27.10 6.12
C ALA A 24 -15.21 25.84 6.75
N CYS A 25 -14.77 24.89 5.93
CA CYS A 25 -14.11 23.67 6.41
C CYS A 25 -12.72 23.91 6.99
N VAL A 26 -11.92 24.80 6.39
CA VAL A 26 -10.60 25.17 6.92
C VAL A 26 -10.75 25.80 8.30
N GLN A 27 -11.72 26.71 8.46
CA GLN A 27 -11.97 27.37 9.73
C GLN A 27 -12.51 26.39 10.78
N ALA A 28 -13.38 25.45 10.40
CA ALA A 28 -13.90 24.42 11.29
C ALA A 28 -12.84 23.41 11.76
N ARG A 29 -11.79 23.15 10.97
CA ARG A 29 -10.64 22.30 11.36
C ARG A 29 -9.73 22.98 12.39
N LYS A 30 -9.43 24.28 12.22
CA LYS A 30 -8.62 25.06 13.19
C LYS A 30 -9.23 25.10 14.60
N LEU A 31 -10.54 24.95 14.71
CA LEU A 31 -11.27 24.95 15.98
C LEU A 31 -11.24 23.60 16.72
N ARG A 32 -10.83 22.49 16.08
CA ARG A 32 -10.75 21.17 16.72
C ARG A 32 -9.28 20.79 16.87
N ASN A 33 -8.78 20.72 18.10
CA ASN A 33 -7.46 20.21 18.46
C ASN A 33 -7.31 18.71 18.10
N VAL A 34 -7.20 18.41 16.81
CA VAL A 34 -6.94 17.07 16.26
C VAL A 34 -5.50 17.07 15.76
N PRO A 35 -4.70 16.03 16.06
CA PRO A 35 -3.34 15.92 15.52
C PRO A 35 -3.33 16.07 14.00
N GLU A 36 -2.43 16.90 13.46
CA GLU A 36 -2.37 17.21 12.04
C GLU A 36 -1.94 15.99 11.22
N ILE A 37 -2.92 15.35 10.57
CA ILE A 37 -2.70 14.50 9.39
C ILE A 37 -2.16 15.40 8.26
N PRO A 38 -1.19 14.97 7.43
CA PRO A 38 -0.58 15.81 6.40
C PRO A 38 -1.64 16.56 5.58
N SER A 39 -1.42 17.87 5.41
CA SER A 39 -2.37 18.84 4.88
C SER A 39 -2.85 18.47 3.46
N SER A 40 -3.89 17.65 3.39
CA SER A 40 -4.54 17.33 2.12
C SER A 40 -5.18 18.61 1.56
N PRO A 41 -5.01 18.91 0.26
CA PRO A 41 -5.64 20.08 -0.35
C PRO A 41 -7.16 20.03 -0.19
N MET A 42 -7.80 21.19 -0.06
CA MET A 42 -9.26 21.28 0.11
C MET A 42 -10.03 21.27 -1.22
N HIS A 43 -9.30 21.51 -2.31
CA HIS A 43 -9.82 21.57 -3.67
C HIS A 43 -8.91 20.77 -4.60
N CYS A 44 -9.46 20.37 -5.74
CA CYS A 44 -8.72 19.72 -6.81
C CYS A 44 -7.66 20.66 -7.38
N ILE A 45 -6.39 20.32 -7.14
CA ILE A 45 -5.23 21.02 -7.71
C ILE A 45 -4.83 20.46 -9.07
N ASN A 46 -5.52 19.43 -9.57
CA ASN A 46 -5.15 18.79 -10.82
C ASN A 46 -5.41 19.72 -12.01
N LYS A 47 -4.43 19.85 -12.89
CA LYS A 47 -4.55 20.64 -14.12
C LYS A 47 -5.36 19.85 -15.14
N VAL A 48 -6.44 20.44 -15.64
CA VAL A 48 -7.27 19.82 -16.67
C VAL A 48 -6.54 19.96 -18.00
N LEU A 49 -6.09 18.85 -18.58
CA LEU A 49 -5.60 18.86 -19.95
C LEU A 49 -6.82 18.99 -20.90
N PRO A 50 -6.77 19.89 -21.90
CA PRO A 50 -7.84 19.98 -22.88
C PRO A 50 -8.04 18.64 -23.58
N LYS A 51 -9.30 18.24 -23.80
CA LYS A 51 -9.62 17.02 -24.55
C LYS A 51 -9.13 17.21 -25.99
N GLU A 52 -8.30 16.27 -26.48
CA GLU A 52 -7.69 16.31 -27.81
C GLU A 52 -8.67 16.49 -28.98
N ALA A 53 -9.96 16.17 -28.77
CA ALA A 53 -10.98 16.21 -29.81
C ALA A 53 -11.53 17.61 -30.14
N ASP A 54 -11.30 18.63 -29.32
CA ASP A 54 -11.91 19.98 -29.47
C ASP A 54 -10.91 21.16 -29.37
N SER A 55 -9.60 20.90 -29.28
CA SER A 55 -8.62 21.96 -29.05
C SER A 55 -8.01 22.50 -30.35
N ASP A 56 -8.33 23.77 -30.68
CA ASP A 56 -7.48 24.61 -31.53
C ASP A 56 -6.02 24.55 -31.03
N ALA A 57 -5.03 24.56 -31.94
CA ALA A 57 -3.60 24.54 -31.58
C ALA A 57 -3.20 25.67 -30.60
N LYS A 58 -4.04 26.72 -30.49
CA LYS A 58 -3.92 27.82 -29.53
C LYS A 58 -4.30 27.44 -28.10
N ALA A 59 -5.24 26.51 -27.90
CA ALA A 59 -5.66 26.02 -26.58
C ALA A 59 -4.64 25.08 -25.91
N LEU A 60 -3.72 24.51 -26.70
CA LEU A 60 -2.58 23.72 -26.20
C LEU A 60 -1.44 24.60 -25.63
N LEU A 61 -1.48 25.93 -25.88
CA LEU A 61 -0.48 26.90 -25.42
C LEU A 61 -0.89 27.66 -24.16
N GLU A 62 -2.15 27.56 -23.71
CA GLU A 62 -2.60 28.20 -22.47
C GLU A 62 -2.18 27.39 -21.23
N PRO A 63 -1.72 28.06 -20.15
CA PRO A 63 -1.34 27.37 -18.93
C PRO A 63 -2.57 26.68 -18.33
N ALA A 64 -2.53 25.35 -18.24
CA ALA A 64 -3.64 24.56 -17.72
C ALA A 64 -4.05 25.02 -16.32
N SER A 65 -5.32 25.40 -16.18
CA SER A 65 -5.89 25.87 -14.92
C SER A 65 -6.23 24.69 -13.99
N PRO A 66 -6.09 24.84 -12.67
CA PRO A 66 -6.46 23.81 -11.72
C PRO A 66 -7.98 23.61 -11.72
N CYS A 67 -8.42 22.36 -11.61
CA CYS A 67 -9.83 21.97 -11.63
C CYS A 67 -10.67 22.70 -10.59
N GLY A 68 -10.15 22.95 -9.38
CA GLY A 68 -10.82 23.73 -8.34
C GLY A 68 -12.02 23.05 -7.67
N ALA A 69 -12.41 21.84 -8.09
CA ALA A 69 -13.52 21.11 -7.49
C ALA A 69 -13.28 20.86 -5.98
N ASP A 70 -14.29 21.13 -5.15
CA ASP A 70 -14.22 20.88 -3.71
C ASP A 70 -13.97 19.39 -3.41
N PHE A 71 -13.25 19.10 -2.34
CA PHE A 71 -13.12 17.74 -1.81
C PHE A 71 -14.00 17.46 -0.59
N TYR A 72 -14.60 18.51 -0.02
CA TYR A 72 -15.41 18.44 1.19
C TYR A 72 -16.71 19.20 1.01
N GLN A 73 -17.79 18.68 1.59
CA GLN A 73 -19.06 19.36 1.73
C GLN A 73 -19.31 19.72 3.19
N LEU A 74 -20.02 20.82 3.41
CA LEU A 74 -20.44 21.23 4.75
C LEU A 74 -21.65 20.39 5.19
N GLY A 75 -21.44 19.47 6.13
CA GLY A 75 -22.51 18.74 6.80
C GLY A 75 -23.09 19.52 8.00
N LYS A 76 -24.19 19.02 8.57
CA LYS A 76 -24.91 19.68 9.68
C LYS A 76 -24.05 19.93 10.92
N THR A 77 -23.08 19.06 11.20
CA THR A 77 -22.22 19.10 12.41
C THR A 77 -20.72 19.12 12.09
N ALA A 78 -20.34 18.74 10.88
CA ALA A 78 -18.95 18.67 10.46
C ALA A 78 -18.82 18.68 8.94
N CYS A 79 -17.65 19.08 8.46
CA CYS A 79 -17.27 18.88 7.07
C CYS A 79 -17.07 17.40 6.78
N GLN A 80 -17.66 16.95 5.68
CA GLN A 80 -17.59 15.57 5.24
C GLN A 80 -16.86 15.50 3.90
N PRO A 81 -15.95 14.53 3.70
CA PRO A 81 -15.32 14.32 2.41
C PRO A 81 -16.37 13.91 1.37
N LEU A 82 -16.29 14.44 0.16
CA LEU A 82 -17.16 14.06 -0.95
C LEU A 82 -16.90 12.62 -1.42
N LYS A 83 -15.62 12.21 -1.38
CA LYS A 83 -15.19 10.85 -1.71
C LYS A 83 -14.16 10.39 -0.70
N THR A 84 -14.36 9.18 -0.21
CA THR A 84 -13.40 8.46 0.64
C THR A 84 -12.80 7.33 -0.15
N TYR A 85 -11.54 7.00 0.12
CA TYR A 85 -10.94 5.76 -0.32
C TYR A 85 -10.59 4.92 0.90
N ALA A 86 -10.75 3.61 0.77
CA ALA A 86 -10.26 2.69 1.79
C ALA A 86 -8.76 2.53 1.61
N TYR A 87 -8.02 2.64 2.71
CA TYR A 87 -6.60 2.32 2.74
C TYR A 87 -6.35 1.37 3.90
N GLN A 88 -5.44 0.43 3.71
CA GLN A 88 -4.95 -0.40 4.79
C GLN A 88 -3.67 0.24 5.33
N ASN A 89 -3.68 0.61 6.62
CA ASN A 89 -2.46 1.03 7.29
C ASN A 89 -1.52 -0.17 7.41
N LEU A 90 -0.30 -0.02 6.88
CA LEU A 90 0.72 -1.07 6.84
C LEU A 90 1.24 -1.38 8.24
N TYR A 91 1.37 -0.38 9.12
CA TYR A 91 1.79 -0.61 10.50
C TYR A 91 0.78 -1.47 11.26
N ASP A 92 -0.51 -1.14 11.15
CA ASP A 92 -1.59 -1.93 11.77
C ASP A 92 -1.66 -3.34 11.20
N TRP A 93 -1.38 -3.48 9.90
CA TRP A 93 -1.29 -4.79 9.26
C TRP A 93 -0.10 -5.61 9.81
N ILE A 94 1.09 -5.01 9.94
CA ILE A 94 2.27 -5.67 10.52
C ILE A 94 2.02 -6.04 11.98
N ALA A 95 1.46 -5.14 12.79
CA ALA A 95 1.13 -5.42 14.19
C ALA A 95 0.18 -6.63 14.31
N ARG A 96 -0.85 -6.69 13.46
CA ARG A 96 -1.75 -7.85 13.39
C ARG A 96 -1.06 -9.12 12.91
N LEU A 97 -0.11 -9.01 11.98
CA LEU A 97 0.69 -10.15 11.52
C LEU A 97 1.52 -10.74 12.67
N PHE A 98 2.26 -9.91 13.41
CA PHE A 98 3.09 -10.34 14.55
C PHE A 98 2.28 -10.72 15.80
N SER A 99 0.99 -10.41 15.85
CA SER A 99 0.09 -10.88 16.91
C SER A 99 -0.42 -12.31 16.68
N ARG A 100 -0.19 -12.89 15.50
CA ARG A 100 -0.67 -14.24 15.16
C ARG A 100 0.29 -15.32 15.67
N PRO A 101 -0.24 -16.41 16.26
CA PRO A 101 0.58 -17.56 16.61
C PRO A 101 1.25 -18.17 15.38
N GLY A 102 2.47 -18.67 15.55
CA GLY A 102 3.24 -19.35 14.50
C GLY A 102 4.03 -18.44 13.57
N ILE A 103 3.60 -17.20 13.31
CA ILE A 103 4.28 -16.28 12.39
C ILE A 103 5.73 -16.03 12.78
N GLU A 104 5.97 -15.69 14.06
CA GLU A 104 7.34 -15.40 14.51
C GLU A 104 8.25 -16.61 14.43
N ALA A 105 7.74 -17.81 14.72
CA ALA A 105 8.49 -19.06 14.56
C ALA A 105 8.80 -19.36 13.08
N SER A 106 7.85 -19.12 12.18
CA SER A 106 8.08 -19.27 10.73
C SER A 106 9.13 -18.29 10.20
N LEU A 107 9.11 -17.03 10.66
CA LEU A 107 10.11 -16.04 10.29
C LEU A 107 11.51 -16.43 10.80
N GLU A 108 11.61 -17.00 12.00
CA GLU A 108 12.87 -17.54 12.53
C GLU A 108 13.42 -18.67 11.66
N THR A 109 12.57 -19.63 11.29
CA THR A 109 12.96 -20.74 10.39
C THR A 109 13.48 -20.22 9.05
N ILE A 110 12.77 -19.26 8.45
CA ILE A 110 13.17 -18.64 7.18
C ILE A 110 14.50 -17.89 7.31
N ALA A 111 14.69 -17.15 8.41
CA ALA A 111 15.94 -16.43 8.68
C ALA A 111 17.14 -17.40 8.83
N ASN A 112 16.92 -18.57 9.44
CA ASN A 112 17.94 -19.62 9.54
C ASN A 112 18.30 -20.18 8.15
N LEU A 113 17.31 -20.52 7.31
CA LEU A 113 17.56 -20.95 5.92
C LEU A 113 18.29 -19.86 5.12
N ALA A 114 17.87 -18.59 5.27
CA ALA A 114 18.52 -17.48 4.60
C ALA A 114 19.98 -17.28 5.04
N SER A 115 20.34 -17.68 6.26
CA SER A 115 21.69 -17.56 6.81
C SER A 115 22.69 -18.57 6.23
N GLU A 116 22.22 -19.65 5.60
CA GLU A 116 23.11 -20.63 4.97
C GLU A 116 23.93 -19.99 3.84
N PRO A 117 25.20 -20.37 3.64
CA PRO A 117 26.00 -19.85 2.53
C PRO A 117 25.37 -20.17 1.16
N PHE A 118 25.62 -19.31 0.17
CA PHE A 118 25.23 -19.62 -1.20
C PHE A 118 26.09 -20.79 -1.73
N ASP A 119 25.43 -21.86 -2.18
CA ASP A 119 26.06 -22.98 -2.87
C ASP A 119 25.60 -23.01 -4.34
N PRO A 120 26.48 -22.72 -5.31
CA PRO A 120 26.13 -22.74 -6.73
C PRO A 120 25.89 -24.15 -7.29
N ALA A 121 26.31 -25.21 -6.58
CA ALA A 121 26.10 -26.60 -6.98
C ALA A 121 24.79 -27.18 -6.44
N PHE A 122 24.18 -26.53 -5.44
CA PHE A 122 22.92 -26.97 -4.85
C PHE A 122 21.72 -26.60 -5.74
N GLU A 123 20.83 -27.57 -5.96
CA GLU A 123 19.56 -27.32 -6.64
C GLU A 123 18.65 -26.49 -5.72
N ALA A 124 18.46 -25.21 -6.05
CA ALA A 124 17.66 -24.31 -5.25
C ALA A 124 16.18 -24.75 -5.20
N THR A 125 15.76 -25.25 -4.04
CA THR A 125 14.36 -25.63 -3.77
C THR A 125 13.50 -24.51 -3.20
N ASP A 126 14.12 -23.37 -2.85
CA ASP A 126 13.46 -22.21 -2.24
C ASP A 126 14.19 -20.92 -2.65
N ILE A 127 13.47 -19.80 -2.72
CA ILE A 127 14.02 -18.48 -3.06
C ILE A 127 15.13 -18.03 -2.11
N HIS A 128 15.10 -18.48 -0.85
CA HIS A 128 16.09 -18.16 0.17
C HIS A 128 17.47 -18.81 -0.07
N HIS A 129 17.56 -19.78 -0.98
CA HIS A 129 18.84 -20.34 -1.45
C HIS A 129 19.49 -19.50 -2.56
N LEU A 130 18.76 -18.58 -3.18
CA LEU A 130 19.26 -17.81 -4.31
C LEU A 130 20.29 -16.76 -3.87
N MET A 131 21.35 -16.61 -4.69
CA MET A 131 22.42 -15.63 -4.49
C MET A 131 21.89 -14.21 -4.21
N MET A 132 20.84 -13.77 -4.91
CA MET A 132 20.21 -12.46 -4.71
C MET A 132 19.72 -12.27 -3.27
N TRP A 133 19.12 -13.29 -2.65
CA TRP A 133 18.63 -13.21 -1.28
C TRP A 133 19.75 -13.25 -0.24
N LYS A 134 20.86 -13.95 -0.55
CA LYS A 134 22.07 -14.01 0.29
C LYS A 134 22.87 -12.70 0.25
N GLN A 135 22.91 -12.05 -0.90
CA GLN A 135 23.67 -10.83 -1.14
C GLN A 135 22.86 -9.54 -0.93
N PHE A 136 21.56 -9.64 -0.66
CA PHE A 136 20.75 -8.46 -0.36
C PHE A 136 21.18 -7.85 0.97
N LEU A 137 21.91 -6.72 0.91
CA LEU A 137 22.43 -6.03 2.08
C LEU A 137 21.44 -4.98 2.60
N GLY A 138 21.32 -4.91 3.92
CA GLY A 138 20.59 -3.85 4.59
C GLY A 138 21.39 -2.55 4.72
N PRO A 139 20.78 -1.51 5.30
CA PRO A 139 21.47 -0.24 5.59
C PRO A 139 22.70 -0.39 6.51
N ASP A 140 22.78 -1.49 7.26
CA ASP A 140 23.90 -1.83 8.14
C ASP A 140 25.05 -2.58 7.44
N GLY A 141 24.94 -2.80 6.12
CA GLY A 141 25.92 -3.56 5.33
C GLY A 141 25.89 -5.07 5.56
N SER A 142 25.00 -5.57 6.42
CA SER A 142 24.81 -6.99 6.67
C SER A 142 23.72 -7.56 5.77
N GLN A 143 23.76 -8.86 5.50
CA GLN A 143 22.65 -9.54 4.82
C GLN A 143 21.32 -9.22 5.52
N TYR A 144 20.35 -8.74 4.75
CA TYR A 144 19.07 -8.28 5.26
C TYR A 144 18.17 -9.45 5.66
N THR A 145 18.16 -10.49 4.84
CA THR A 145 17.20 -11.62 4.88
C THR A 145 17.46 -12.63 5.99
N LYS A 146 18.64 -12.58 6.64
CA LYS A 146 19.02 -13.46 7.75
C LYS A 146 18.41 -13.08 9.10
N ASN A 147 17.58 -12.04 9.16
CA ASN A 147 17.02 -11.54 10.42
C ASN A 147 15.48 -11.62 10.39
N PRO A 148 14.85 -12.29 11.37
CA PRO A 148 13.39 -12.43 11.43
C PRO A 148 12.65 -11.10 11.67
N ASP A 149 13.34 -10.04 12.11
CA ASP A 149 12.82 -8.67 12.23
C ASP A 149 12.83 -7.89 10.91
N LYS A 150 13.50 -8.40 9.88
CA LYS A 150 13.71 -7.72 8.60
C LYS A 150 12.85 -8.37 7.51
N LEU A 151 11.63 -7.87 7.35
CA LEU A 151 10.66 -8.39 6.40
C LEU A 151 10.98 -7.99 4.96
N THR A 152 10.71 -8.88 4.02
CA THR A 152 10.77 -8.58 2.59
C THR A 152 9.36 -8.60 2.01
N PHE A 153 8.92 -7.48 1.44
CA PHE A 153 7.70 -7.38 0.66
C PHE A 153 8.01 -7.52 -0.83
N GLY A 154 7.29 -8.39 -1.52
CA GLY A 154 7.29 -8.43 -2.98
C GLY A 154 6.28 -7.42 -3.54
N ILE A 155 6.70 -6.59 -4.50
CA ILE A 155 5.75 -5.86 -5.35
C ILE A 155 5.57 -6.58 -6.67
N PHE A 156 4.33 -6.97 -6.96
CA PHE A 156 3.93 -7.60 -8.20
C PHE A 156 3.66 -6.53 -9.27
N MET A 157 4.17 -6.76 -10.47
CA MET A 157 3.89 -5.92 -11.65
C MET A 157 3.42 -6.80 -12.81
N ASP A 158 2.22 -6.52 -13.33
CA ASP A 158 1.69 -7.17 -14.52
C ASP A 158 2.10 -6.40 -15.77
N GLY A 159 2.63 -7.12 -16.77
CA GLY A 159 2.97 -6.55 -18.06
C GLY A 159 1.76 -6.56 -18.97
N ILE A 160 1.56 -5.49 -19.75
CA ILE A 160 0.48 -5.45 -20.74
C ILE A 160 0.91 -6.18 -22.02
N ASN A 161 -0.01 -6.90 -22.66
CA ASN A 161 0.22 -7.39 -24.02
C ASN A 161 -0.13 -6.27 -25.02
N PRO A 162 0.84 -5.68 -25.73
CA PRO A 162 0.59 -4.55 -26.64
C PRO A 162 -0.27 -4.93 -27.86
N TYR A 163 -0.44 -6.22 -28.14
CA TYR A 163 -1.26 -6.73 -29.24
C TYR A 163 -2.67 -7.16 -28.82
N GLY A 164 -3.02 -6.97 -27.54
CA GLY A 164 -4.29 -7.38 -26.94
C GLY A 164 -4.35 -8.85 -26.56
N ASN A 165 -5.25 -9.19 -25.62
CA ASN A 165 -5.43 -10.54 -25.08
C ASN A 165 -6.22 -11.46 -26.03
N LYS A 166 -5.73 -11.68 -27.25
CA LYS A 166 -6.28 -12.71 -28.15
C LYS A 166 -5.55 -14.03 -27.89
N GLN A 167 -6.30 -15.11 -27.64
CA GLN A 167 -5.76 -16.45 -27.36
C GLN A 167 -4.83 -17.02 -28.46
N SER A 168 -4.84 -16.45 -29.66
CA SER A 168 -4.03 -16.87 -30.82
C SER A 168 -3.03 -15.79 -31.28
N GLY A 169 -2.78 -14.77 -30.45
CA GLY A 169 -1.83 -13.68 -30.73
C GLY A 169 -0.41 -13.99 -30.26
N LYS A 170 0.60 -13.30 -30.82
CA LYS A 170 1.99 -13.38 -30.34
C LYS A 170 2.05 -13.01 -28.85
N HIS A 171 2.68 -13.85 -28.05
CA HIS A 171 2.94 -13.59 -26.63
C HIS A 171 4.08 -12.58 -26.50
N ALA A 172 3.74 -11.29 -26.50
CA ALA A 172 4.66 -10.21 -26.13
C ALA A 172 4.16 -9.57 -24.83
N SER A 173 5.07 -9.33 -23.89
CA SER A 173 4.78 -8.57 -22.66
C SER A 173 5.63 -7.31 -22.66
N ILE A 174 4.99 -6.17 -22.46
CA ILE A 174 5.67 -4.90 -22.21
C ILE A 174 5.28 -4.46 -20.80
N THR A 175 6.28 -4.28 -19.95
CA THR A 175 6.10 -3.73 -18.59
C THR A 175 6.52 -2.27 -18.60
N PHE A 176 5.59 -1.37 -18.32
CA PHE A 176 5.90 0.04 -18.15
C PHE A 176 6.08 0.34 -16.66
N MET A 177 7.32 0.56 -16.22
CA MET A 177 7.57 1.27 -14.97
C MET A 177 7.48 2.77 -15.24
N VAL A 178 6.24 3.26 -15.32
CA VAL A 178 6.00 4.71 -15.45
C VAL A 178 6.15 5.31 -14.07
N MET A 179 7.13 6.20 -13.90
CA MET A 179 7.12 7.14 -12.79
C MET A 179 6.07 8.19 -13.13
N PRO A 180 4.88 8.18 -12.50
CA PRO A 180 3.86 9.19 -12.80
C PRO A 180 4.42 10.57 -12.49
N SER A 181 4.01 11.57 -13.27
CA SER A 181 4.32 12.96 -12.95
C SER A 181 3.90 13.24 -11.48
N LEU A 182 4.74 13.99 -10.78
CA LEU A 182 4.77 14.18 -9.32
C LEU A 182 3.42 14.55 -8.65
N GLU A 183 2.40 14.95 -9.41
CA GLU A 183 1.22 15.64 -8.91
C GLU A 183 -0.03 14.75 -8.71
N GLN A 184 -0.22 13.68 -9.49
CA GLN A 184 -1.53 12.98 -9.53
C GLN A 184 -1.62 11.69 -8.70
N ILE A 185 -0.66 10.78 -8.83
CA ILE A 185 -0.69 9.46 -8.14
C ILE A 185 -0.17 9.58 -6.69
N ASN A 186 0.53 10.66 -6.39
CA ASN A 186 1.21 10.86 -5.12
C ASN A 186 0.21 10.84 -3.94
N TRP A 187 -0.97 11.44 -4.03
CA TRP A 187 -1.86 11.53 -2.86
C TRP A 187 -2.42 10.19 -2.37
N ILE A 188 -2.60 9.21 -3.25
CA ILE A 188 -3.09 7.88 -2.89
C ILE A 188 -1.95 6.98 -2.44
N LEU A 189 -0.78 7.07 -3.09
CA LEU A 189 0.37 6.25 -2.75
C LEU A 189 1.19 6.81 -1.58
N ARG A 190 1.12 8.11 -1.33
CA ARG A 190 1.93 8.78 -0.30
C ARG A 190 1.81 8.13 1.08
N PRO A 191 0.61 7.80 1.59
CA PRO A 191 0.51 7.14 2.89
C PRO A 191 1.29 5.82 2.95
N ILE A 192 1.22 4.99 1.90
CA ILE A 192 1.94 3.72 1.90
C ILE A 192 3.45 3.94 1.70
N VAL A 193 3.85 4.87 0.84
CA VAL A 193 5.25 5.23 0.61
C VAL A 193 5.90 5.78 1.88
N GLU A 194 5.25 6.68 2.60
CA GLU A 194 5.74 7.22 3.88
C GLU A 194 5.90 6.10 4.91
N GLN A 195 4.96 5.16 4.96
CA GLN A 195 5.06 4.00 5.85
C GLN A 195 6.23 3.07 5.52
N LEU A 196 6.42 2.79 4.23
CA LEU A 196 7.54 1.99 3.72
C LEU A 196 8.90 2.65 3.98
N LYS A 197 8.99 3.98 3.85
CA LYS A 197 10.22 4.73 4.18
C LYS A 197 10.60 4.56 5.64
N VAL A 198 9.63 4.70 6.55
CA VAL A 198 9.87 4.45 7.98
C VAL A 198 10.30 3.01 8.22
N LEU A 199 9.65 2.03 7.61
CA LEU A 199 10.02 0.61 7.76
C LEU A 199 11.44 0.29 7.26
N TRP A 200 11.90 0.96 6.20
CA TRP A 200 13.25 0.76 5.68
C TRP A 200 14.33 1.41 6.55
N ASP A 201 14.11 2.67 6.94
CA ASP A 201 15.12 3.50 7.60
C ASP A 201 15.17 3.28 9.12
N THR A 202 14.17 3.81 9.83
CA THR A 202 14.13 3.76 11.30
C THR A 202 13.58 2.43 11.82
N GLY A 203 12.63 1.82 11.12
CA GLY A 203 11.86 0.66 11.54
C GLY A 203 10.65 1.01 12.42
N LEU A 204 9.66 0.14 12.41
CA LEU A 204 8.45 0.22 13.23
C LEU A 204 8.67 -0.48 14.57
N VAL A 205 8.47 0.22 15.68
CA VAL A 205 8.51 -0.39 17.02
C VAL A 205 7.12 -0.91 17.38
N LEU A 206 6.99 -2.22 17.52
CA LEU A 206 5.82 -2.87 18.09
C LEU A 206 6.00 -2.95 19.60
N SER A 207 5.00 -2.50 20.38
CA SER A 207 5.04 -2.56 21.85
C SER A 207 4.94 -3.98 22.40
N GLN A 208 4.27 -4.87 21.66
CA GLN A 208 4.07 -6.27 22.02
C GLN A 208 3.88 -7.10 20.74
N THR A 209 4.39 -8.32 20.74
CA THR A 209 4.07 -9.36 19.73
C THR A 209 3.67 -10.66 20.41
N HIS A 210 3.29 -11.67 19.63
CA HIS A 210 2.82 -12.95 20.17
C HIS A 210 3.88 -13.65 21.03
N LEU A 211 5.14 -13.70 20.58
CA LEU A 211 6.25 -14.33 21.31
C LEU A 211 7.11 -13.33 22.09
N LYS A 212 7.04 -12.03 21.82
CA LYS A 212 7.83 -11.00 22.52
C LYS A 212 6.92 -9.99 23.22
N PRO A 213 6.55 -10.23 24.50
CA PRO A 213 5.73 -9.31 25.29
C PRO A 213 6.35 -7.91 25.45
N GLN A 214 7.67 -7.81 25.42
CA GLN A 214 8.40 -6.53 25.49
C GLN A 214 8.45 -5.79 24.15
N GLY A 215 7.84 -6.37 23.11
CA GLY A 215 7.86 -5.81 21.76
C GLY A 215 9.15 -6.08 21.01
N ARG A 216 9.22 -5.55 19.79
CA ARG A 216 10.38 -5.64 18.90
C ARG A 216 10.32 -4.58 17.80
N ARG A 217 11.47 -4.27 17.20
CA ARG A 217 11.57 -3.33 16.08
C ARG A 217 11.58 -4.11 14.77
N ILE A 218 10.59 -3.85 13.92
CA ILE A 218 10.45 -4.46 12.61
C ILE A 218 10.94 -3.50 11.53
N ARG A 219 11.73 -4.02 10.61
CA ARG A 219 12.09 -3.32 9.38
C ARG A 219 11.48 -4.04 8.18
N ALA A 220 11.28 -3.31 7.10
CA ALA A 220 10.86 -3.93 5.85
C ALA A 220 11.53 -3.34 4.62
N ALA A 221 11.79 -4.19 3.64
CA ALA A 221 12.29 -3.84 2.31
C ALA A 221 11.25 -4.23 1.25
N ILE A 222 11.21 -3.48 0.14
CA ILE A 222 10.47 -3.91 -1.06
C ILE A 222 11.47 -4.48 -2.05
N LEU A 223 11.22 -5.70 -2.51
CA LEU A 223 11.87 -6.27 -3.68
C LEU A 223 10.88 -6.33 -4.84
N PRO A 224 11.23 -5.77 -6.01
CA PRO A 224 10.39 -5.90 -7.20
C PRO A 224 10.39 -7.34 -7.68
N PHE A 225 9.18 -7.91 -7.80
CA PHE A 225 8.96 -9.23 -8.35
C PHE A 225 8.20 -9.10 -9.67
N PHE A 226 8.96 -9.18 -10.77
CA PHE A 226 8.42 -9.07 -12.12
C PHE A 226 7.81 -10.40 -12.56
N ALA A 227 6.56 -10.62 -12.22
CA ALA A 227 5.80 -11.77 -12.67
C ALA A 227 4.35 -11.36 -12.89
N ASN A 228 3.72 -11.86 -13.96
CA ASN A 228 2.26 -11.80 -14.07
C ASN A 228 1.61 -12.74 -13.03
N LEU A 229 0.29 -12.64 -12.84
CA LEU A 229 -0.39 -13.44 -11.82
C LEU A 229 -0.19 -14.96 -12.04
N PRO A 230 -0.24 -15.51 -13.27
CA PRO A 230 0.10 -16.91 -13.51
C PRO A 230 1.51 -17.30 -13.06
N ALA A 231 2.54 -16.53 -13.44
CA ALA A 231 3.93 -16.82 -13.08
C ALA A 231 4.18 -16.69 -11.57
N LEU A 232 3.55 -15.70 -10.92
CA LEU A 232 3.59 -15.55 -9.47
C LEU A 232 2.98 -16.76 -8.77
N ARG A 233 1.85 -17.25 -9.27
CA ARG A 233 1.20 -18.43 -8.70
C ARG A 233 2.10 -19.64 -8.84
N CYS A 234 2.71 -19.87 -10.00
CA CYS A 234 3.71 -20.94 -10.15
C CYS A 234 4.87 -20.79 -9.17
N ALA A 235 5.47 -19.60 -9.06
CA ALA A 235 6.59 -19.35 -8.16
C ALA A 235 6.25 -19.55 -6.67
N LEU A 236 5.00 -19.29 -6.30
CA LEU A 236 4.48 -19.48 -4.94
C LEU A 236 3.84 -20.86 -4.72
N GLY A 237 3.91 -21.78 -5.70
CA GLY A 237 3.31 -23.10 -5.56
C GLY A 237 1.78 -23.09 -5.53
N PHE A 238 1.15 -22.13 -6.20
CA PHE A 238 -0.30 -22.06 -6.37
C PHE A 238 -0.72 -22.47 -7.78
N PRO A 239 -1.83 -23.22 -7.90
CA PRO A 239 -2.34 -23.66 -9.20
C PRO A 239 -2.81 -22.47 -10.06
N GLY A 240 -2.82 -22.60 -11.39
CA GLY A 240 -3.29 -21.54 -12.28
C GLY A 240 -4.75 -21.11 -12.05
N PRO A 241 -5.18 -19.94 -12.58
CA PRO A 241 -6.54 -19.42 -12.39
C PRO A 241 -7.64 -20.30 -13.00
N THR A 242 -7.29 -21.21 -13.91
CA THR A 242 -8.20 -22.15 -14.56
C THR A 242 -8.36 -23.46 -13.79
N SER A 243 -7.57 -23.70 -12.74
CA SER A 243 -7.62 -24.92 -11.94
C SER A 243 -8.93 -25.06 -11.16
N THR A 244 -9.32 -26.29 -10.86
CA THR A 244 -10.44 -26.60 -9.97
C THR A 244 -10.28 -25.92 -8.61
N ARG A 245 -9.07 -25.80 -8.07
CA ARG A 245 -8.79 -25.17 -6.75
C ARG A 245 -7.96 -23.90 -6.94
N MET A 246 -8.53 -22.92 -7.63
CA MET A 246 -7.90 -21.66 -8.02
C MET A 246 -7.60 -20.68 -6.88
N CYS A 247 -8.21 -20.79 -5.70
CA CYS A 247 -8.00 -19.82 -4.64
C CYS A 247 -6.66 -20.06 -3.91
N SER A 248 -5.88 -18.99 -3.69
CA SER A 248 -4.65 -19.05 -2.88
C SER A 248 -4.92 -19.05 -1.38
N TYR A 249 -6.11 -18.62 -0.96
CA TYR A 249 -6.48 -18.48 0.44
C TYR A 249 -7.25 -19.69 0.98
N CYS A 250 -8.20 -20.19 0.21
CA CYS A 250 -9.05 -21.30 0.59
C CYS A 250 -8.96 -22.43 -0.44
N LEU A 251 -9.68 -23.52 -0.17
CA LEU A 251 -9.83 -24.62 -1.09
C LEU A 251 -11.14 -24.57 -1.86
N LEU A 252 -11.89 -23.46 -1.92
CA LEU A 252 -13.11 -23.46 -2.75
C LEU A 252 -12.84 -23.94 -4.18
N THR A 253 -13.78 -24.71 -4.73
CA THR A 253 -13.70 -25.12 -6.12
C THR A 253 -14.13 -23.99 -7.05
N LYS A 254 -13.71 -24.05 -8.32
CA LYS A 254 -14.13 -23.09 -9.34
C LYS A 254 -15.64 -23.06 -9.52
N ASP A 255 -16.32 -24.18 -9.32
CA ASP A 255 -17.79 -24.27 -9.41
C ASP A 255 -18.48 -23.51 -8.27
N GLU A 256 -17.79 -23.30 -7.14
CA GLU A 256 -18.28 -22.57 -5.97
C GLU A 256 -17.71 -21.15 -5.88
N ILE A 257 -17.13 -20.60 -6.95
CA ILE A 257 -16.46 -19.28 -6.93
C ILE A 257 -17.40 -18.13 -6.51
N THR A 258 -18.71 -18.31 -6.67
CA THR A 258 -19.74 -17.34 -6.28
C THR A 258 -20.10 -17.39 -4.78
N ASN A 259 -19.54 -18.35 -4.04
CA ASN A 259 -19.74 -18.44 -2.60
C ASN A 259 -18.95 -17.34 -1.87
N LEU A 260 -19.64 -16.25 -1.53
CA LEU A 260 -19.06 -15.10 -0.82
C LEU A 260 -19.19 -15.17 0.71
N LYS A 261 -19.40 -16.37 1.30
CA LYS A 261 -19.55 -16.58 2.75
C LYS A 261 -18.28 -17.17 3.36
N PRO A 262 -17.35 -16.35 3.90
CA PRO A 262 -16.02 -16.81 4.32
C PRO A 262 -16.03 -17.95 5.34
N GLU A 263 -17.06 -17.99 6.20
CA GLU A 263 -17.29 -19.03 7.19
C GLU A 263 -17.50 -20.44 6.60
N THR A 264 -17.87 -20.52 5.33
CA THR A 264 -18.09 -21.79 4.61
C THR A 264 -16.87 -22.23 3.81
N TRP A 265 -15.82 -21.40 3.72
CA TRP A 265 -14.67 -21.67 2.87
C TRP A 265 -13.75 -22.68 3.55
N PRO A 266 -13.48 -23.84 2.91
CA PRO A 266 -12.56 -24.80 3.51
C PRO A 266 -11.15 -24.16 3.59
N PRO A 267 -10.54 -24.10 4.78
CA PRO A 267 -9.24 -23.46 4.95
C PRO A 267 -8.16 -24.29 4.25
N ARG A 268 -7.18 -23.61 3.67
CA ARG A 268 -5.99 -24.27 3.13
C ARG A 268 -4.96 -24.43 4.25
N ASN A 269 -4.44 -25.64 4.44
CA ASN A 269 -3.31 -25.88 5.33
C ASN A 269 -2.02 -26.19 4.55
N LEU A 270 -0.90 -26.36 5.26
CA LEU A 270 0.41 -26.63 4.65
C LEU A 270 0.46 -27.97 3.90
N ALA A 271 -0.22 -29.01 4.41
CA ALA A 271 -0.28 -30.31 3.75
C ALA A 271 -1.04 -30.19 2.42
N ASP A 272 -2.19 -29.51 2.40
CA ASP A 272 -2.94 -29.25 1.18
C ASP A 272 -2.10 -28.43 0.20
N HIS A 273 -1.40 -27.40 0.68
CA HIS A 273 -0.54 -26.59 -0.18
C HIS A 273 0.51 -27.46 -0.88
N LYS A 274 1.24 -28.30 -0.14
CA LYS A 274 2.22 -29.24 -0.72
C LYS A 274 1.59 -30.24 -1.69
N GLU A 275 0.43 -30.79 -1.35
CA GLU A 275 -0.26 -31.75 -2.21
C GLU A 275 -0.67 -31.12 -3.55
N TRP A 276 -1.24 -29.92 -3.50
CA TRP A 276 -1.75 -29.26 -4.70
C TRP A 276 -0.64 -28.65 -5.56
N VAL A 277 0.52 -28.30 -4.99
CA VAL A 277 1.71 -27.89 -5.76
C VAL A 277 2.16 -28.98 -6.74
N ILE A 278 2.16 -30.24 -6.28
CA ILE A 278 2.64 -31.37 -7.08
C ILE A 278 1.65 -31.74 -8.21
N LYS A 279 0.36 -31.47 -7.99
CA LYS A 279 -0.72 -31.84 -8.90
C LYS A 279 -1.08 -30.75 -9.92
N SER A 280 -0.54 -29.55 -9.78
CA SER A 280 -0.82 -28.37 -10.61
C SER A 280 0.23 -28.13 -11.68
#